data_AF-A0A246JZN3-F1
#
_entry.id   AF-A0A246JZN3-F1
#
_cell.length_a   1.000
_cell.length_b   1.000
_cell.length_c   1.000
_cell.angle_alpha   90.00
_cell.angle_beta   90.00
_cell.angle_gamma   90.00
#
_symmetry.space_group_name_H-M   'P 1'
#
loop_
_entity.id
_entity.type
_entity.pdbx_description
1 polymer ?
#
loop_
_entity_poly.entity_id
_entity_poly.type
_entity_poly.pdbx_seq_one_letter_code
_entity_poly.pdbx_strand_id
1 'polypeptide(L)' 'MTLEDYLARPDAMNLTALSAAVGVSKARLSQIKSSGKWPPHLALKVEAATDGKIDASSISEVVADARASA' A
#
# COMPACT_ATOMS: atom_id res chain seq x y z
N MET A 1 0.23 9.05 -1.75
CA MET A 1 1.42 8.91 -0.90
C MET A 1 1.99 7.52 -1.16
N THR A 2 3.30 7.37 -1.35
CA THR A 2 3.89 6.04 -1.59
C THR A 2 3.99 5.24 -0.28
N LEU A 3 4.24 3.93 -0.38
CA LEU A 3 4.55 3.13 0.82
C LEU A 3 5.84 3.62 1.49
N GLU A 4 6.82 4.10 0.72
CA GLU A 4 8.08 4.62 1.25
C GLU A 4 7.87 5.85 2.13
N ASP A 5 7.03 6.78 1.68
CA ASP A 5 6.66 7.97 2.46
C ASP A 5 5.95 7.59 3.77
N TYR A 6 5.07 6.58 3.71
CA TYR A 6 4.41 6.07 4.92
C TYR A 6 5.43 5.50 5.90
N LEU A 7 6.31 4.61 5.45
CA LEU A 7 7.29 3.93 6.29
C LEU A 7 8.32 4.88 6.93
N ALA A 8 8.53 6.06 6.36
CA ALA A 8 9.40 7.09 6.93
C ALA A 8 8.78 7.80 8.15
N ARG A 9 7.47 7.64 8.39
CA ARG A 9 6.79 8.29 9.52
C ARG A 9 7.10 7.57 10.83
N PRO A 10 7.27 8.32 11.94
CA PRO A 10 7.53 7.73 13.26
C PRO A 10 6.35 6.90 13.79
N ASP A 11 5.12 7.16 13.33
CA ASP A 11 3.90 6.47 13.72
C ASP A 11 3.51 5.31 12.78
N ALA A 12 4.34 5.02 11.78
CA ALA A 12 4.04 3.99 10.79
C ALA A 12 4.30 2.58 11.30
N MET A 13 3.46 1.65 10.85
CA MET A 13 3.80 0.24 10.94
C MET A 13 5.10 -0.03 10.21
N ASN A 14 6.00 -0.79 10.83
CA ASN A 14 7.20 -1.26 10.14
C ASN A 14 6.83 -2.26 9.02
N LEU A 15 7.74 -2.45 8.07
CA LEU A 15 7.51 -3.29 6.89
C LEU A 15 7.17 -4.75 7.25
N THR A 16 7.68 -5.26 8.37
CA THR A 16 7.39 -6.61 8.84
C THR A 16 5.94 -6.72 9.31
N ALA A 17 5.47 -5.80 10.14
CA ALA A 17 4.09 -5.76 10.62
C ALA A 17 3.09 -5.58 9.46
N LEU A 18 3.40 -4.67 8.53
CA LEU A 18 2.57 -4.47 7.34
C LEU A 18 2.51 -5.72 6.46
N SER A 19 3.65 -6.42 6.28
CA SER A 19 3.70 -7.66 5.50
C SER A 19 2.80 -8.76 6.09
N ALA A 20 2.79 -8.88 7.42
CA ALA A 20 1.92 -9.82 8.12
C ALA A 20 0.43 -9.44 8.00
N ALA A 21 0.09 -8.16 8.20
CA ALA A 21 -1.28 -7.66 8.12
C ALA A 21 -1.89 -7.84 6.72
N VAL A 22 -1.09 -7.64 5.68
CA VAL A 22 -1.52 -7.72 4.28
C VAL A 22 -1.46 -9.16 3.73
N GLY A 23 -0.74 -10.06 4.42
CA GLY A 23 -0.61 -11.47 4.04
C GLY A 23 0.34 -11.70 2.87
N VAL A 24 1.44 -10.95 2.79
CA VAL A 24 2.48 -11.10 1.75
C VAL A 24 3.87 -11.11 2.38
N SER A 25 4.87 -11.59 1.64
CA SER A 25 6.25 -11.56 2.13
C SER A 25 6.80 -10.14 2.18
N LYS A 26 7.66 -9.87 3.16
CA LYS A 26 8.40 -8.60 3.29
C LYS A 26 9.19 -8.26 2.02
N ALA A 27 9.80 -9.28 1.38
CA ALA A 27 10.55 -9.12 0.14
C ALA A 27 9.66 -8.60 -1.00
N ARG A 28 8.43 -9.12 -1.11
CA ARG A 28 7.47 -8.66 -2.13
C ARG A 28 7.10 -7.20 -1.93
N LEU A 29 6.79 -6.78 -0.70
CA LEU A 29 6.52 -5.38 -0.40
C LEU A 29 7.72 -4.49 -0.68
N SER A 30 8.94 -4.93 -0.34
CA SER A 30 10.17 -4.19 -0.61
C SER A 30 10.44 -3.96 -2.11
N GLN A 31 10.00 -4.87 -2.98
CA GLN A 31 10.18 -4.72 -4.43
C GLN A 31 9.22 -3.68 -5.03
N ILE A 32 8.01 -3.57 -4.48
CA ILE A 32 6.95 -2.74 -5.06
C ILE A 32 6.75 -1.40 -4.33
N LYS A 33 7.40 -1.19 -3.17
CA LYS A 33 7.22 0.00 -2.33
C LYS A 33 7.37 1.34 -3.06
N SER A 34 8.22 1.39 -4.08
CA SER A 34 8.54 2.58 -4.90
C SER A 34 8.03 2.48 -6.34
N SER A 35 7.41 1.35 -6.73
CA SER A 35 7.09 1.05 -8.13
C SER A 35 5.87 1.80 -8.67
N GLY A 36 4.99 2.32 -7.81
CA GLY A 36 3.71 2.93 -8.22
C GLY A 36 2.71 1.99 -8.94
N LYS A 37 3.10 0.73 -9.20
CA LYS A 37 2.30 -0.27 -9.92
C LYS A 37 1.87 -1.38 -8.97
N TRP A 38 1.08 -1.02 -7.97
CA TRP A 38 0.60 -2.02 -7.03
C TRP A 38 -0.54 -2.85 -7.63
N PRO A 39 -0.53 -4.17 -7.43
CA PRO A 39 -1.71 -4.98 -7.69
C PRO A 39 -2.92 -4.43 -6.90
N PRO A 40 -4.11 -4.30 -7.50
CA PRO A 40 -5.26 -3.62 -6.87
C PRO A 40 -5.66 -4.24 -5.54
N HIS A 41 -5.72 -5.57 -5.49
CA HIS A 41 -6.04 -6.33 -4.28
C HIS A 41 -5.04 -6.04 -3.14
N LEU A 42 -3.78 -5.78 -3.47
CA LEU A 42 -2.73 -5.53 -2.49
C LEU A 42 -2.79 -4.08 -1.99
N ALA A 43 -3.06 -3.14 -2.90
CA ALA A 43 -3.25 -1.73 -2.56
C ALA A 43 -4.43 -1.56 -1.58
N LEU A 44 -5.58 -2.19 -1.86
CA LEU A 44 -6.75 -2.16 -0.98
C LEU A 44 -6.48 -2.79 0.40
N LYS A 45 -5.72 -3.89 0.46
CA LYS A 45 -5.32 -4.49 1.74
C LYS A 45 -4.38 -3.59 2.53
N VAL A 46 -3.47 -2.87 1.87
CA VAL A 46 -2.59 -1.91 2.53
C VAL A 46 -3.39 -0.73 3.07
N GLU A 47 -4.32 -0.19 2.28
CA GLU A 47 -5.23 0.87 2.74
C GLU A 47 -6.00 0.43 3.98
N ALA A 48 -6.61 -0.77 3.97
CA ALA A 48 -7.29 -1.32 5.13
C ALA A 48 -6.35 -1.55 6.32
N ALA A 49 -5.16 -2.12 6.11
CA ALA A 49 -4.19 -2.41 7.17
C ALA A 49 -3.58 -1.15 7.79
N THR A 50 -3.60 -0.04 7.06
CA THR A 50 -3.10 1.27 7.51
C THR A 50 -4.21 2.22 7.93
N ASP A 51 -5.46 1.74 8.00
CA ASP A 51 -6.65 2.54 8.35
C ASP A 51 -6.79 3.79 7.46
N GLY A 52 -6.59 3.61 6.15
CA GLY A 52 -6.67 4.68 5.16
C GLY A 52 -5.48 5.64 5.15
N LYS A 53 -4.47 5.47 6.00
CA LYS A 53 -3.25 6.32 5.96
C LYS A 53 -2.55 6.23 4.62
N ILE A 54 -2.55 5.07 3.97
CA ILE A 54 -2.17 4.92 2.56
C ILE A 54 -3.44 4.77 1.72
N ASP A 55 -3.72 5.73 0.86
CA ASP A 55 -4.79 5.62 -0.13
C ASP A 55 -4.39 4.66 -1.25
N ALA A 56 -5.20 3.61 -1.48
CA ALA A 56 -4.97 2.60 -2.50
C ALA A 56 -4.94 3.20 -3.92
N SER A 57 -5.73 4.24 -4.18
CA SER A 57 -5.76 4.98 -5.45
C SER A 57 -4.42 5.64 -5.77
N SER A 58 -3.67 6.01 -4.73
CA SER A 58 -2.39 6.70 -4.88
C SER A 58 -1.21 5.78 -5.20
N ILE A 59 -1.40 4.46 -5.11
CA ILE A 59 -0.38 3.45 -5.37
C ILE A 59 -0.79 2.42 -6.44
N SER A 60 -2.05 2.43 -6.88
CA SER A 60 -2.59 1.55 -7.92
C SER A 60 -3.51 2.33 -8.86
N GLU A 61 -3.06 2.55 -10.09
CA GLU A 61 -3.82 3.25 -11.15
C GLU A 61 -5.19 2.60 -11.38
N VAL A 62 -5.27 1.28 -11.36
CA VAL A 62 -6.53 0.54 -11.53
C VAL A 62 -7.55 0.89 -10.44
N VAL A 63 -7.10 1.11 -9.19
CA VAL A 63 -8.00 1.52 -8.10
C VAL A 63 -8.43 2.98 -8.28
N ALA A 64 -7.52 3.85 -8.73
CA ALA A 64 -7.85 5.23 -9.05
C ALA A 64 -8.91 5.33 -10.16
N ASP A 65 -8.71 4.60 -11.27
CA ASP A 65 -9.64 4.55 -12.39
C ASP A 65 -11.00 4.02 -11.97
N ALA A 66 -11.02 2.95 -11.17
CA ALA A 66 -12.26 2.36 -10.66
C ALA A 66 -13.06 3.33 -9.76
N ARG A 67 -12.38 4.15 -8.95
CA ARG A 67 -13.02 5.16 -8.08
C ARG A 67 -13.45 6.41 -8.85
N ALA A 68 -12.72 6.80 -9.90
CA ALA A 68 -13.09 7.93 -10.75
C ALA A 68 -14.30 7.65 -11.65
N SER A 69 -14.59 6.36 -11.89
CA SER A 69 -15.70 5.90 -12.74
C SER A 69 -16.98 5.56 -11.96
N ALA A 70 -17.01 5.81 -10.64
CA ALA A 70 -18.14 5.56 -9.75
C ALA A 70 -18.88 6.87 -9.42
#